data_AF-A0AAJ2H2Z8-F1
#
_entry.id   AF-A0AAJ2H2Z8-F1
#
_cell.length_a   1.000
_cell.length_b   1.000
_cell.length_c   1.000
_cell.angle_alpha   90.00
_cell.angle_beta   90.00
_cell.angle_gamma   90.00
#
_symmetry.space_group_name_H-M   'P 1'
#
loop_
_entity.id
_entity.type
_entity.pdbx_description
1 polymer ?
#
loop_
_entity_poly.entity_id
_entity_poly.type
_entity_poly.pdbx_seq_one_letter_code
_entity_poly.pdbx_strand_id
1 'polypeptide(L)' 'LPPGSASIGELLLQGKNNLDAPWLAISGFFTMAIVLSLLVYIGEAARDAFDPRR' A
#
# COMPACT_ATOMS: atom_id res chain seq x y z
N LEU A 1 16.95 6.97 12.77
CA LEU A 1 16.58 5.63 12.27
C LEU A 1 17.70 5.19 11.33
N PRO A 2 18.21 3.95 11.42
CA PRO A 2 19.27 3.50 10.54
C PRO A 2 18.77 3.57 9.08
N PRO A 3 19.64 3.90 8.10
CA PRO A 3 19.32 3.68 6.70
C PRO A 3 18.98 2.19 6.50
N GLY A 4 17.85 1.90 5.86
CA GLY A 4 17.38 0.51 5.65
C GLY A 4 16.27 0.01 6.58
N SER A 5 15.52 0.88 7.27
CA SER A 5 14.25 0.44 7.85
C SER A 5 13.32 -0.03 6.74
N ALA A 6 13.00 -1.33 6.72
CA ALA A 6 12.13 -1.92 5.70
C ALA A 6 10.80 -1.14 5.64
N SER A 7 10.59 -0.43 4.54
CA SER A 7 9.41 0.39 4.32
C SER A 7 8.94 0.23 2.87
N ILE A 8 7.66 0.46 2.63
CA ILE A 8 7.08 0.39 1.28
C ILE A 8 7.74 1.43 0.36
N GLY A 9 8.11 2.61 0.89
CA GLY A 9 8.83 3.63 0.14
C GLY A 9 10.22 3.17 -0.31
N GLU A 10 10.94 2.45 0.55
CA GLU A 10 12.24 1.86 0.23
C GLU A 10 12.10 0.75 -0.84
N LEU A 11 11.08 -0.10 -0.74
CA LEU A 11 10.80 -1.15 -1.74
C LEU A 11 10.48 -0.57 -3.12
N LEU A 12 9.71 0.51 -3.19
CA LEU A 12 9.43 1.21 -4.44
C LEU A 12 10.68 1.90 -5.00
N LEU A 13 11.52 2.47 -4.14
CA LEU A 13 12.81 3.05 -4.54
C LEU A 13 13.75 1.97 -5.10
N GLN A 14 13.78 0.79 -4.48
CA GLN A 14 14.54 -0.36 -4.98
C GLN A 14 13.98 -0.87 -6.30
N GLY A 15 12.66 -0.94 -6.47
CA GLY A 15 12.03 -1.31 -7.74
C GLY A 15 12.32 -0.32 -8.88
N LYS A 16 12.43 0.98 -8.58
CA LYS A 16 12.81 2.01 -9.55
C LYS A 16 14.29 1.91 -9.94
N ASN A 17 15.17 1.65 -8.97
CA ASN A 17 16.61 1.61 -9.20
C ASN A 17 17.10 0.26 -9.73
N ASN A 18 16.32 -0.81 -9.57
CA ASN A 18 16.63 -2.17 -10.02
C ASN A 18 15.54 -2.63 -11.00
N LEU A 19 15.52 -2.02 -12.19
CA LEU A 19 14.54 -2.36 -13.24
C LEU A 19 14.66 -3.81 -13.74
N ASP A 20 15.83 -4.43 -13.52
CA ASP A 20 16.09 -5.84 -13.83
C ASP A 20 15.42 -6.81 -12.83
N ALA A 21 14.90 -6.29 -11.70
CA ALA A 21 14.26 -7.07 -10.65
C ALA A 21 12.74 -6.79 -10.61
N PRO A 22 11.95 -7.29 -11.59
CA PRO A 22 10.54 -6.96 -11.74
C PRO A 22 9.68 -7.39 -10.54
N TRP A 23 10.12 -8.39 -9.77
CA TRP A 23 9.43 -8.84 -8.56
C TRP A 23 9.35 -7.73 -7.49
N LEU A 24 10.32 -6.81 -7.43
CA LEU A 24 10.28 -5.69 -6.49
C LEU A 24 9.15 -4.73 -6.84
N ALA A 25 9.02 -4.37 -8.12
CA ALA A 25 7.94 -3.51 -8.60
C ALA A 25 6.56 -4.16 -8.41
N ILE A 26 6.44 -5.46 -8.73
CA ILE A 26 5.18 -6.21 -8.56
C ILE A 26 4.78 -6.27 -7.08
N SER A 27 5.72 -6.62 -6.19
CA SER A 27 5.46 -6.69 -4.74
C SER A 27 5.04 -5.32 -4.16
N GLY A 28 5.71 -4.24 -4.54
CA GLY A 28 5.38 -2.88 -4.12
C GLY A 28 4.00 -2.44 -4.63
N PHE A 29 3.68 -2.74 -5.89
CA PHE A 29 2.38 -2.43 -6.49
C PHE A 29 1.24 -3.16 -5.79
N PHE A 30 1.33 -4.49 -5.63
CA PHE A 30 0.27 -5.28 -4.99
C PHE A 30 0.09 -4.90 -3.53
N THR A 31 1.18 -4.64 -2.80
CA THR A 31 1.09 -4.16 -1.41
C THR A 31 0.30 -2.85 -1.34
N MET A 32 0.61 -1.89 -2.22
CA MET A 32 -0.11 -0.61 -2.26
C MET A 32 -1.58 -0.79 -2.66
N ALA A 33 -1.86 -1.61 -3.67
CA ALA A 33 -3.21 -1.91 -4.13
C ALA A 33 -4.06 -2.53 -3.01
N ILE A 34 -3.50 -3.47 -2.24
CA ILE A 34 -4.18 -4.09 -1.10
C ILE A 34 -4.45 -3.06 -0.01
N VAL A 35 -3.44 -2.27 0.40
CA VAL A 35 -3.62 -1.25 1.45
C VAL A 35 -4.68 -0.22 1.06
N LEU A 36 -4.63 0.28 -0.18
CA LEU A 36 -5.62 1.25 -0.67
C LEU A 36 -7.02 0.63 -0.74
N SER A 37 -7.14 -0.62 -1.21
CA SER A 37 -8.43 -1.33 -1.25
C SER A 37 -9.00 -1.49 0.16
N LEU A 38 -8.18 -1.91 1.13
CA LEU A 38 -8.58 -2.02 2.53
C LEU A 38 -9.03 -0.67 3.09
N LEU A 39 -8.30 0.41 2.80
CA LEU A 39 -8.69 1.76 3.25
C LEU A 39 -10.04 2.20 2.67
N VAL A 40 -10.32 1.87 1.41
CA VAL A 40 -11.63 2.16 0.79
C VAL A 40 -12.74 1.39 1.51
N TYR A 41 -12.59 0.08 1.69
CA TYR A 41 -13.59 -0.74 2.38
C TYR A 41 -13.80 -0.32 3.84
N ILE A 42 -12.72 0.00 4.56
CA ILE A 42 -12.82 0.54 5.93
C ILE A 42 -13.55 1.88 5.91
N GLY A 43 -13.27 2.74 4.95
CA GLY A 43 -13.96 4.03 4.80
C GLY A 43 -15.45 3.86 4.51
N GLU A 44 -15.83 2.91 3.66
CA GLU A 44 -17.24 2.56 3.41
C GLU A 44 -17.91 1.97 4.65
N ALA A 45 -17.28 1.02 5.32
CA ALA A 45 -17.81 0.39 6.53
C ALA A 45 -17.95 1.40 7.68
N ALA A 46 -16.99 2.32 7.85
CA ALA A 46 -17.09 3.39 8.82
C ALA A 46 -18.24 4.34 8.47
N ARG A 47 -18.38 4.72 7.20
CA ARG A 47 -19.52 5.56 6.76
C ARG A 47 -20.85 4.87 6.99
N ASP A 48 -20.97 3.58 6.69
CA ASP A 48 -22.18 2.79 6.94
C ASP A 48 -22.50 2.69 8.44
N ALA A 49 -21.48 2.50 9.29
CA ALA A 49 -21.65 2.47 10.75
C ALA A 49 -22.06 3.83 11.35
N PHE A 50 -21.74 4.94 10.68
CA PHE A 50 -22.06 6.30 11.10
C PHE A 50 -23.17 6.96 10.28
N ASP A 51 -23.79 6.28 9.29
CA ASP A 51 -24.88 6.84 8.49
C ASP A 51 -26.19 6.78 9.29
N PRO A 52 -26.71 7.91 9.79
CA PRO A 52 -27.90 7.93 10.63
C PRO A 52 -29.20 7.73 9.83
N ARG A 53 -29.10 7.58 8.50
CA ARG A 53 -30.23 7.33 7.60
C ARG A 53 -30.42 5.84 7.28
N ARG A 54 -29.66 4.98 7.96
CA ARG A 54 -30.01 3.57 8.22
C ARG A 54 -30.36 3.38 9.69
#